data_AF-A0A5T2U2H9-F1
#
_entry.id   AF-A0A5T2U2H9-F1
#
_cell.length_a   1.000
_cell.length_b   1.000
_cell.length_c   1.000
_cell.angle_alpha   90.00
_cell.angle_beta   90.00
_cell.angle_gamma   90.00
#
_symmetry.space_group_name_H-M   'P 1'
#
loop_
_entity.id
_entity.type
_entity.pdbx_description
1 polymer ?
#
loop_
_entity_poly.entity_id
_entity_poly.type
_entity_poly.pdbx_seq_one_letter_code
_entity_poly.pdbx_strand_id
1 'polypeptide(L)'
;LRDKSWDSEFPKVLEIEDIKAPTPGKGRMPEEELNSENITHKDYSIQSLIKPRLWDRTRWQGVGFAQLKSRYPGLYLLFKHPDIGEGIFKDLISSVGLVDSKARLRVCIVKGISVKNPTHYRVLISENMMTTPLTKRMTMISRINTMTPDSNVNLERFLAAYQACGKFYLGCDAMLKNIVPEHPQRDSLGIEMSTLDVRWAWEIGLNDVDCIGVNLKEDDPYIPNDVAEIPLLQLINSK
;
A
#
# COMPACT_ATOMS: atom_id res chain seq x y z
N LEU A 1 -25.34 -9.11 -17.35
CA LEU A 1 -24.26 -8.74 -16.39
C LEU A 1 -24.70 -9.17 -14.99
N ARG A 2 -23.77 -9.42 -14.05
CA ARG A 2 -24.14 -9.63 -12.64
C ARG A 2 -24.44 -8.27 -11.99
N ASP A 3 -25.57 -8.15 -11.29
CA ASP A 3 -25.99 -6.92 -10.60
C ASP A 3 -25.30 -6.70 -9.25
N LYS A 4 -24.70 -7.76 -8.69
CA LYS A 4 -23.96 -7.72 -7.42
C LYS A 4 -22.53 -8.22 -7.60
N SER A 5 -21.62 -7.72 -6.77
CA SER A 5 -20.26 -8.27 -6.70
C SER A 5 -20.31 -9.76 -6.31
N TRP A 6 -19.40 -10.55 -6.87
CA TRP A 6 -19.36 -12.00 -6.65
C TRP A 6 -19.12 -12.39 -5.19
N ASP A 7 -18.58 -11.47 -4.39
CA ASP A 7 -18.28 -11.64 -2.97
C ASP A 7 -19.30 -10.95 -2.04
N SER A 8 -20.44 -10.49 -2.58
CA SER A 8 -21.40 -9.70 -1.79
C SER A 8 -21.99 -10.43 -0.58
N GLU A 9 -22.00 -11.76 -0.58
CA GLU A 9 -22.49 -12.61 0.51
C GLU A 9 -21.36 -13.13 1.42
N PHE A 10 -20.09 -12.83 1.11
CA PHE A 10 -18.96 -13.25 1.93
C PHE A 10 -18.72 -12.27 3.10
N PRO A 11 -18.28 -12.77 4.26
CA PRO A 11 -17.88 -11.92 5.37
C PRO A 11 -16.79 -10.93 4.94
N LYS A 12 -17.11 -9.63 4.94
CA LYS A 12 -16.16 -8.57 4.57
C LYS A 12 -15.22 -8.21 5.71
N VAL A 13 -15.73 -8.34 6.94
CA VAL A 13 -14.98 -8.18 8.18
C VAL A 13 -14.45 -9.55 8.58
N LEU A 14 -13.14 -9.70 8.54
CA LEU A 14 -12.48 -10.91 9.02
C LEU A 14 -12.19 -10.77 10.52
N GLU A 15 -12.35 -11.86 11.25
CA GLU A 15 -11.67 -12.02 12.54
C GLU A 15 -10.17 -12.06 12.23
N ILE A 16 -9.44 -11.10 12.78
CA ILE A 16 -8.00 -11.00 12.61
C ILE A 16 -7.43 -11.52 13.90
N GLU A 17 -6.66 -12.60 13.81
CA GLU A 17 -5.82 -13.07 14.90
C GLU A 17 -4.53 -12.24 14.89
N ASP A 18 -4.06 -11.85 16.07
CA ASP A 18 -2.73 -11.23 16.19
C ASP A 18 -1.67 -12.29 15.92
N ILE A 19 -1.14 -12.29 14.70
CA ILE A 19 -0.12 -13.24 14.27
C ILE A 19 1.26 -12.62 14.50
N LYS A 20 2.22 -13.43 14.95
CA LYS A 20 3.62 -13.00 15.07
C LYS A 20 4.21 -12.78 13.67
N ALA A 21 4.92 -11.67 13.48
CA ALA A 21 5.57 -11.36 12.21
C ALA A 21 6.47 -12.52 11.75
N PRO A 22 6.25 -13.05 10.52
CA PRO A 22 7.16 -14.04 9.98
C PRO A 22 8.53 -13.37 9.79
N THR A 23 9.59 -14.12 10.06
CA THR A 23 10.95 -13.65 9.77
C THR A 23 11.24 -13.90 8.30
N PRO A 24 11.61 -12.89 7.51
CA PRO A 24 12.02 -13.09 6.13
C PRO A 24 13.18 -14.09 6.05
N GLY A 25 13.09 -15.01 5.08
CA GLY A 25 14.19 -15.92 4.76
C GLY A 25 15.44 -15.17 4.27
N LYS A 26 16.58 -15.86 4.21
CA LYS A 26 17.82 -15.31 3.63
C LYS A 26 18.10 -15.93 2.27
N GLY A 27 18.51 -15.12 1.30
CA GLY A 27 18.87 -15.59 -0.04
C GLY A 27 17.66 -16.07 -0.86
N ARG A 28 17.93 -16.79 -1.94
CA ARG A 28 16.87 -17.36 -2.79
C ARG A 28 16.16 -18.50 -2.08
N MET A 29 14.86 -18.65 -2.35
CA MET A 29 14.08 -19.77 -1.85
C MET A 29 14.64 -21.10 -2.38
N PRO A 30 14.81 -22.14 -1.53
CA PRO A 30 15.27 -23.45 -1.97
C PRO A 30 14.34 -24.06 -3.03
N GLU A 31 14.89 -24.83 -3.98
CA GLU A 31 14.11 -25.47 -5.05
C GLU A 31 13.07 -26.46 -4.50
N GLU A 32 13.37 -27.11 -3.38
CA GLU A 32 12.47 -28.04 -2.70
C GLU A 32 11.18 -27.34 -2.21
N GLU A 33 11.28 -26.08 -1.77
CA GLU A 33 10.14 -25.27 -1.32
C GLU A 33 9.29 -24.74 -2.49
N LEU A 34 9.87 -24.68 -3.70
CA LEU A 34 9.13 -24.39 -4.92
C LEU A 34 8.21 -25.56 -5.33
N ASN A 35 8.50 -26.78 -4.90
CA ASN A 35 7.73 -27.96 -5.28
C ASN A 35 6.25 -27.81 -4.85
N SER A 36 5.36 -27.78 -5.84
CA SER A 36 3.92 -27.62 -5.63
C SER A 36 3.16 -28.94 -5.45
N GLU A 37 3.81 -30.10 -5.64
CA GLU A 37 3.15 -31.41 -5.64
C GLU A 37 2.48 -31.75 -4.30
N ASN A 38 3.02 -31.23 -3.19
CA ASN A 38 2.49 -31.44 -1.83
C ASN A 38 1.68 -30.25 -1.29
N ILE A 39 1.30 -29.31 -2.16
CA ILE A 39 0.57 -28.10 -1.78
C ILE A 39 -0.91 -28.24 -2.18
N THR A 40 -1.79 -28.08 -1.20
CA THR A 40 -3.25 -28.10 -1.40
C THR A 40 -3.85 -26.70 -1.29
N HIS A 41 -5.11 -26.53 -1.69
CA HIS A 41 -5.82 -25.25 -1.51
C HIS A 41 -5.89 -24.75 -0.07
N LYS A 42 -5.83 -25.65 0.92
CA LYS A 42 -5.82 -25.29 2.36
C LYS A 42 -4.48 -24.71 2.81
N ASP A 43 -3.42 -24.94 2.05
CA ASP A 43 -2.08 -24.43 2.32
C ASP A 43 -1.88 -22.99 1.77
N TYR A 44 -2.87 -22.45 1.07
CA TYR A 44 -2.88 -21.08 0.57
C TYR A 44 -3.72 -20.15 1.44
N SER A 45 -3.18 -18.96 1.70
CA SER A 45 -3.94 -17.78 2.10
C SER A 45 -3.90 -16.77 0.96
N ILE A 46 -5.04 -16.13 0.70
CA ILE A 46 -5.16 -15.13 -0.37
C ILE A 46 -5.75 -13.87 0.25
N GLN A 47 -5.00 -12.78 0.18
CA GLN A 47 -5.48 -11.46 0.56
C GLN A 47 -6.59 -10.99 -0.38
N SER A 48 -7.65 -10.43 0.20
CA SER A 48 -8.90 -10.13 -0.52
C SER A 48 -9.27 -8.66 -0.53
N LEU A 49 -8.59 -7.83 0.27
CA LEU A 49 -8.90 -6.41 0.41
C LEU A 49 -8.64 -5.63 -0.90
N ILE A 50 -7.57 -5.98 -1.62
CA ILE A 50 -7.22 -5.32 -2.88
C ILE A 50 -7.78 -6.12 -4.05
N LYS A 51 -8.95 -5.72 -4.55
CA LYS A 51 -9.64 -6.41 -5.67
C LYS A 51 -9.09 -5.99 -7.03
N PRO A 52 -8.33 -6.84 -7.75
CA PRO A 52 -7.60 -6.36 -8.93
C PRO A 52 -8.53 -5.79 -10.01
N ARG A 53 -9.58 -6.52 -10.35
CA ARG A 53 -10.53 -6.11 -11.40
C ARG A 53 -11.23 -4.77 -11.12
N LEU A 54 -11.41 -4.40 -9.85
CA LEU A 54 -12.00 -3.11 -9.48
C LEU A 54 -10.97 -2.00 -9.70
N TRP A 55 -9.77 -2.18 -9.15
CA TRP A 55 -8.67 -1.24 -9.27
C TRP A 55 -8.23 -0.97 -10.71
N ASP A 56 -8.17 -2.00 -11.58
CA ASP A 56 -7.77 -1.84 -12.99
C ASP A 56 -8.71 -0.91 -13.77
N ARG A 57 -10.00 -0.87 -13.41
CA ARG A 57 -11.01 -0.01 -14.06
C ARG A 57 -10.87 1.46 -13.67
N THR A 58 -10.40 1.74 -12.46
CA THR A 58 -10.27 3.12 -11.96
C THR A 58 -9.13 3.90 -12.59
N ARG A 59 -8.11 3.17 -13.12
CA ARG A 59 -6.88 3.75 -13.66
C ARG A 59 -6.27 4.76 -12.68
N TRP A 60 -5.70 4.24 -11.59
CA TRP A 60 -4.99 5.08 -10.60
C TRP A 60 -3.82 5.82 -11.25
N GLN A 61 -3.82 7.15 -11.18
CA GLN A 61 -2.86 8.00 -11.89
C GLN A 61 -1.87 8.72 -10.97
N GLY A 62 -2.19 8.90 -9.69
CA GLY A 62 -1.26 9.51 -8.77
C GLY A 62 -1.81 9.71 -7.37
N VAL A 63 -1.06 10.46 -6.57
CA VAL A 63 -1.36 10.78 -5.19
C VAL A 63 -1.30 12.28 -4.98
N GLY A 64 -2.32 12.84 -4.36
CA GLY A 64 -2.35 14.20 -3.86
C GLY A 64 -2.17 14.22 -2.34
N PHE A 65 -1.55 15.28 -1.84
CA PHE A 65 -1.49 15.55 -0.39
C PHE A 65 -2.27 16.82 -0.11
N ALA A 66 -3.10 16.78 0.93
CA ALA A 66 -3.78 17.97 1.42
C ALA A 66 -3.71 18.01 2.94
N GLN A 67 -3.86 19.21 3.50
CA GLN A 67 -3.97 19.41 4.92
C GLN A 67 -5.34 19.99 5.22
N LEU A 68 -6.14 19.27 5.99
CA LEU A 68 -7.45 19.74 6.44
C LEU A 68 -7.27 20.89 7.44
N LYS A 69 -8.28 21.74 7.66
CA LYS A 69 -8.19 22.93 8.53
C LYS A 69 -7.65 22.63 9.95
N SER A 70 -7.86 21.43 10.47
CA SER A 70 -7.32 20.95 11.76
C SER A 70 -5.83 20.60 11.74
N ARG A 71 -5.11 20.94 10.66
CA ARG A 71 -3.75 20.45 10.34
C ARG A 71 -3.66 18.95 10.12
N TYR A 72 -4.79 18.26 10.05
CA TYR A 72 -4.86 16.82 9.86
C TYR A 72 -4.38 16.46 8.43
N PRO A 73 -3.35 15.60 8.29
CA PRO A 73 -2.79 15.26 6.99
C PRO A 73 -3.71 14.31 6.23
N GLY A 74 -3.82 14.53 4.92
CA GLY A 74 -4.56 13.66 4.01
C GLY A 74 -3.72 13.23 2.82
N LEU A 75 -3.85 11.95 2.46
CA LEU A 75 -3.29 11.31 1.28
C LEU A 75 -4.47 10.89 0.39
N TYR A 76 -4.52 11.41 -0.83
CA TYR A 76 -5.64 11.23 -1.74
C TYR A 76 -5.21 10.48 -3.00
N LEU A 77 -5.86 9.37 -3.31
CA LEU A 77 -5.67 8.64 -4.56
C LEU A 77 -6.40 9.38 -5.69
N LEU A 78 -5.67 9.72 -6.74
CA LEU A 78 -6.19 10.42 -7.90
C LEU A 78 -6.44 9.42 -9.03
N PHE A 79 -7.69 9.30 -9.46
CA PHE A 79 -8.12 8.35 -10.47
C PHE A 79 -8.47 9.06 -11.77
N LYS A 80 -8.25 8.39 -12.90
CA LYS A 80 -8.71 8.92 -14.19
C LYS A 80 -10.24 9.03 -14.23
N HIS A 81 -10.91 8.12 -13.53
CA HIS A 81 -12.38 8.04 -13.46
C HIS A 81 -12.82 8.15 -11.98
N PRO A 82 -13.02 9.36 -11.46
CA PRO A 82 -13.32 9.59 -10.03
C PRO A 82 -14.52 8.78 -9.52
N ASP A 83 -15.59 8.67 -10.31
CA ASP A 83 -16.82 7.96 -9.92
C ASP A 83 -16.60 6.44 -9.77
N ILE A 84 -15.66 5.87 -10.54
CA ILE A 84 -15.25 4.47 -10.38
C ILE A 84 -14.28 4.35 -9.19
N GLY A 85 -13.43 5.37 -8.97
CA GLY A 85 -12.57 5.52 -7.81
C GLY A 85 -13.32 5.49 -6.48
N GLU A 86 -14.48 6.15 -6.42
CA GLU A 86 -15.40 6.09 -5.28
C GLU A 86 -15.82 4.64 -4.95
N GLY A 87 -15.99 3.78 -5.96
CA GLY A 87 -16.28 2.37 -5.77
C GLY A 87 -15.19 1.61 -5.00
N ILE A 88 -13.90 1.96 -5.17
CA ILE A 88 -12.80 1.40 -4.38
C ILE A 88 -12.96 1.77 -2.92
N PHE A 89 -13.21 3.05 -2.62
CA PHE A 89 -13.30 3.52 -1.24
C PHE A 89 -14.53 2.97 -0.53
N LYS A 90 -15.68 2.86 -1.20
CA LYS A 90 -16.86 2.15 -0.65
C LYS A 90 -16.54 0.70 -0.32
N ASP A 91 -15.78 0.02 -1.18
CA ASP A 91 -15.39 -1.37 -0.96
C ASP A 91 -14.44 -1.51 0.23
N LEU A 92 -13.36 -0.72 0.26
CA LEU A 92 -12.40 -0.69 1.36
C LEU A 92 -13.09 -0.37 2.69
N ILE A 93 -13.93 0.67 2.75
CA ILE A 93 -14.68 1.07 3.94
C ILE A 93 -15.63 -0.05 4.39
N SER A 94 -16.26 -0.78 3.46
CA SER A 94 -17.10 -1.92 3.82
C SER A 94 -16.31 -3.09 4.43
N SER A 95 -15.00 -3.12 4.24
CA SER A 95 -14.09 -4.16 4.75
C SER A 95 -13.31 -3.75 6.00
N VAL A 96 -12.87 -2.49 6.12
CA VAL A 96 -12.04 -2.01 7.25
C VAL A 96 -12.73 -0.96 8.12
N GLY A 97 -13.86 -0.41 7.68
CA GLY A 97 -14.57 0.69 8.35
C GLY A 97 -14.02 2.07 7.96
N LEU A 98 -14.58 3.11 8.60
CA LEU A 98 -14.12 4.50 8.45
C LEU A 98 -12.84 4.79 9.24
N VAL A 99 -12.46 3.89 10.14
CA VAL A 99 -11.22 3.90 10.93
C VAL A 99 -10.64 2.50 10.80
N ASP A 100 -9.44 2.38 10.23
CA ASP A 100 -8.76 1.09 10.10
C ASP A 100 -8.10 0.68 11.43
N SER A 101 -8.93 0.38 12.42
CA SER A 101 -8.48 0.08 13.79
C SER A 101 -7.63 -1.18 13.90
N LYS A 102 -7.72 -2.07 12.90
CA LYS A 102 -6.97 -3.33 12.83
C LYS A 102 -5.73 -3.23 11.93
N ALA A 103 -5.42 -2.05 11.38
CA ALA A 103 -4.31 -1.83 10.45
C ALA A 103 -4.27 -2.85 9.30
N ARG A 104 -5.44 -3.20 8.74
CA ARG A 104 -5.59 -4.18 7.67
C ARG A 104 -5.24 -3.59 6.31
N LEU A 105 -5.61 -2.34 6.07
CA LEU A 105 -5.19 -1.61 4.89
C LEU A 105 -3.78 -1.08 5.12
N ARG A 106 -2.91 -1.22 4.13
CA ARG A 106 -1.51 -0.82 4.23
C ARG A 106 -1.16 0.18 3.15
N VAL A 107 -0.51 1.26 3.55
CA VAL A 107 0.08 2.27 2.67
C VAL A 107 1.58 2.30 2.91
N CYS A 108 2.36 2.09 1.85
CA CYS A 108 3.82 2.19 1.90
C CYS A 108 4.32 3.22 0.87
N ILE A 109 5.26 4.08 1.28
CA ILE A 109 5.95 5.04 0.44
C ILE A 109 7.42 4.63 0.35
N VAL A 110 7.87 4.28 -0.85
CA VAL A 110 9.26 3.93 -1.15
C VAL A 110 9.95 5.13 -1.79
N LYS A 111 10.94 5.69 -1.09
CA LYS A 111 11.76 6.83 -1.53
C LYS A 111 13.08 6.39 -2.13
N GLY A 112 13.75 7.30 -2.84
CA GLY A 112 15.10 7.06 -3.36
C GLY A 112 15.14 5.98 -4.43
N ILE A 113 14.07 5.85 -5.21
CA ILE A 113 13.98 4.92 -6.35
C ILE A 113 14.81 5.40 -7.56
N SER A 114 15.24 6.68 -7.55
CA SER A 114 16.08 7.25 -8.60
C SER A 114 17.13 8.21 -8.04
N VAL A 115 18.40 7.98 -8.36
CA VAL A 115 19.50 8.91 -8.08
C VAL A 115 19.39 10.14 -8.98
N LYS A 116 19.00 9.96 -10.25
CA LYS A 116 18.82 11.08 -11.19
C LYS A 116 17.68 12.00 -10.78
N ASN A 117 16.62 11.44 -10.19
CA ASN A 117 15.45 12.19 -9.74
C ASN A 117 15.14 11.90 -8.26
N PRO A 118 15.86 12.53 -7.31
CA PRO A 118 15.74 12.22 -5.88
C PRO A 118 14.34 12.46 -5.27
N THR A 119 13.52 13.27 -5.95
CA THR A 119 12.14 13.59 -5.55
C THR A 119 11.14 12.52 -5.96
N HIS A 120 11.53 11.56 -6.81
CA HIS A 120 10.66 10.48 -7.23
C HIS A 120 10.51 9.45 -6.11
N TYR A 121 9.28 8.97 -5.95
CA TYR A 121 8.93 7.96 -4.96
C TYR A 121 7.81 7.08 -5.49
N ARG A 122 7.57 5.98 -4.82
CA ARG A 122 6.52 5.03 -5.18
C ARG A 122 5.56 4.86 -4.02
N VAL A 123 4.27 4.81 -4.33
CA VAL A 123 3.22 4.54 -3.34
C VAL A 123 2.65 3.17 -3.61
N LEU A 124 2.54 2.37 -2.55
CA LEU A 124 1.98 1.03 -2.56
C LEU A 124 0.73 1.02 -1.67
N ILE A 125 -0.36 0.45 -2.19
CA ILE A 125 -1.58 0.16 -1.44
C ILE A 125 -1.80 -1.34 -1.44
N SER A 126 -1.72 -1.96 -0.26
CA SER A 126 -1.83 -3.41 -0.10
C SER A 126 -2.69 -3.78 1.11
N GLU A 127 -2.92 -5.07 1.30
CA GLU A 127 -3.39 -5.59 2.59
C GLU A 127 -2.17 -5.91 3.46
N ASN A 128 -2.27 -5.64 4.76
CA ASN A 128 -1.22 -5.91 5.72
C ASN A 128 -1.09 -7.43 5.91
N MET A 129 0.08 -7.99 5.56
CA MET A 129 0.38 -9.42 5.72
C MET A 129 0.08 -9.94 7.14
N MET A 130 0.25 -9.09 8.15
CA MET A 130 0.04 -9.44 9.55
C MET A 130 -1.41 -9.73 9.92
N THR A 131 -2.35 -9.43 9.02
CA THR A 131 -3.79 -9.62 9.25
C THR A 131 -4.34 -10.87 8.58
N THR A 132 -3.47 -11.68 7.95
CA THR A 132 -3.83 -12.90 7.24
C THR A 132 -3.21 -14.12 7.92
N PRO A 133 -3.97 -15.22 8.14
CA PRO A 133 -3.45 -16.46 8.72
C PRO A 133 -2.16 -16.93 8.05
N LEU A 134 -1.15 -17.25 8.85
CA LEU A 134 0.11 -17.78 8.35
C LEU A 134 -0.10 -19.21 7.82
N THR A 135 -0.09 -19.36 6.50
CA THR A 135 -0.16 -20.63 5.78
C THR A 135 1.17 -20.92 5.10
N LYS A 136 1.34 -22.11 4.51
CA LYS A 136 2.58 -22.46 3.78
C LYS A 136 2.84 -21.52 2.60
N ARG A 137 1.78 -21.03 1.94
CA ARG A 137 1.85 -20.07 0.84
C ARG A 137 0.85 -18.96 1.03
N MET A 138 1.26 -17.73 0.74
CA MET A 138 0.40 -16.56 0.79
C MET A 138 0.49 -15.79 -0.52
N THR A 139 -0.65 -15.38 -1.04
CA THR A 139 -0.75 -14.49 -2.20
C THR A 139 -1.17 -13.11 -1.72
N MET A 140 -0.30 -12.14 -1.96
CA MET A 140 -0.54 -10.72 -1.69
C MET A 140 -0.76 -9.95 -2.99
N ILE A 141 -1.54 -8.88 -2.90
CA ILE A 141 -1.77 -7.97 -4.02
C ILE A 141 -1.45 -6.56 -3.54
N SER A 142 -0.58 -5.89 -4.28
CA SER A 142 -0.27 -4.48 -4.07
C SER A 142 -0.55 -3.68 -5.32
N ARG A 143 -1.14 -2.52 -5.14
CA ARG A 143 -1.27 -1.50 -6.18
C ARG A 143 -0.15 -0.53 -6.03
N ILE A 144 0.48 -0.22 -7.15
CA ILE A 144 1.72 0.54 -7.19
C ILE A 144 1.53 1.73 -8.10
N ASN A 145 1.95 2.91 -7.65
CA ASN A 145 2.01 4.12 -8.47
C ASN A 145 3.34 4.83 -8.25
N THR A 146 4.06 5.11 -9.35
CA THR A 146 5.31 5.87 -9.34
C THR A 146 4.98 7.35 -9.47
N MET A 147 5.39 8.14 -8.48
CA MET A 147 5.20 9.58 -8.43
C MET A 147 6.48 10.27 -8.91
N THR A 148 6.35 11.14 -9.90
CA THR A 148 7.46 11.88 -10.52
C THR A 148 7.34 13.40 -10.32
N PRO A 149 7.29 13.92 -9.09
CA PRO A 149 7.14 15.35 -8.88
C PRO A 149 8.47 16.09 -9.08
N ASP A 150 8.40 17.36 -9.46
CA ASP A 150 9.59 18.23 -9.59
C ASP A 150 10.18 18.65 -8.22
N SER A 151 9.43 18.47 -7.13
CA SER A 151 9.88 18.76 -5.76
C SER A 151 9.27 17.79 -4.75
N ASN A 152 9.94 17.63 -3.60
CA ASN A 152 9.47 16.77 -2.51
C ASN A 152 8.60 17.51 -1.47
N VAL A 153 8.37 18.82 -1.63
CA VAL A 153 7.73 19.70 -0.63
C VAL A 153 6.38 19.17 -0.14
N ASN A 154 5.55 18.64 -1.05
CA ASN A 154 4.24 18.13 -0.67
C ASN A 154 4.32 16.83 0.14
N LEU A 155 5.24 15.93 -0.23
CA LEU A 155 5.48 14.69 0.52
C LEU A 155 6.07 15.02 1.89
N GLU A 156 7.09 15.88 1.97
CA GLU A 156 7.71 16.26 3.25
C GLU A 156 6.71 16.94 4.19
N ARG A 157 5.88 17.84 3.67
CA ARG A 157 4.81 18.48 4.45
C ARG A 157 3.82 17.46 5.01
N PHE A 158 3.41 16.49 4.18
CA PHE A 158 2.53 15.40 4.62
C PHE A 158 3.19 14.54 5.70
N LEU A 159 4.44 14.12 5.50
CA LEU A 159 5.17 13.28 6.46
C LEU A 159 5.38 14.00 7.79
N ALA A 160 5.73 15.28 7.79
CA ALA A 160 5.86 16.07 9.00
C ALA A 160 4.53 16.21 9.75
N ALA A 161 3.43 16.43 9.02
CA ALA A 161 2.10 16.50 9.62
C ALA A 161 1.63 15.13 10.16
N TYR A 162 1.94 14.03 9.48
CA TYR A 162 1.69 12.67 9.96
C TYR A 162 2.48 12.36 11.22
N GLN A 163 3.78 12.70 11.25
CA GLN A 163 4.62 12.54 12.43
C GLN A 163 4.09 13.30 13.65
N ALA A 164 3.55 14.50 13.44
CA ALA A 164 2.96 15.31 14.51
C ALA A 164 1.58 14.79 14.97
N CYS A 165 0.77 14.24 14.04
CA CYS A 165 -0.60 13.83 14.31
C CYS A 165 -0.72 12.35 14.74
N GLY A 166 0.22 11.49 14.34
CA GLY A 166 0.19 10.03 14.49
C GLY A 166 -0.87 9.33 13.62
N LYS A 167 -1.60 10.08 12.80
CA LYS A 167 -2.68 9.58 11.94
C LYS A 167 -2.78 10.41 10.68
N PHE A 168 -3.40 9.85 9.64
CA PHE A 168 -3.75 10.57 8.43
C PHE A 168 -5.07 10.06 7.85
N TYR A 169 -5.61 10.84 6.91
CA TYR A 169 -6.81 10.47 6.17
C TYR A 169 -6.43 9.91 4.80
N LEU A 170 -6.81 8.67 4.51
CA LEU A 170 -6.71 8.11 3.16
C LEU A 170 -8.04 8.37 2.44
N GLY A 171 -7.99 9.06 1.31
CA GLY A 171 -9.17 9.41 0.51
C GLY A 171 -8.93 9.29 -0.98
N CYS A 172 -9.90 9.74 -1.77
CA CYS A 172 -9.78 9.85 -3.23
C CYS A 172 -10.21 11.22 -3.77
N ASP A 173 -9.89 11.49 -5.02
CA ASP A 173 -10.29 12.68 -5.78
C ASP A 173 -11.81 12.97 -5.76
N ALA A 174 -12.67 11.96 -5.70
CA ALA A 174 -14.12 12.15 -5.53
C ALA A 174 -14.45 12.95 -4.27
N MET A 175 -13.63 12.83 -3.22
CA MET A 175 -13.78 13.61 -1.98
C MET A 175 -13.34 15.05 -2.14
N LEU A 176 -12.35 15.32 -3.01
CA LEU A 176 -11.81 16.67 -3.22
C LEU A 176 -12.85 17.63 -3.83
N LYS A 177 -13.86 17.11 -4.53
CA LYS A 177 -14.96 17.91 -5.10
C LYS A 177 -15.87 18.53 -4.04
N ASN A 178 -15.96 17.92 -2.85
CA ASN A 178 -16.91 18.27 -1.80
C ASN A 178 -16.24 18.67 -0.47
N ILE A 179 -14.93 18.94 -0.44
CA ILE A 179 -14.27 19.38 0.80
C ILE A 179 -14.86 20.73 1.23
N VAL A 180 -15.81 20.69 2.16
CA VAL A 180 -16.24 21.87 2.89
C VAL A 180 -15.16 22.16 3.93
N PRO A 181 -14.52 23.34 3.91
CA PRO A 181 -13.32 23.56 4.71
C PRO A 181 -13.52 23.52 6.23
N GLU A 182 -14.75 23.59 6.74
CA GLU A 182 -15.03 23.82 8.17
C GLU A 182 -15.09 22.55 9.02
N HIS A 183 -15.50 21.43 8.44
CA HIS A 183 -15.46 20.10 9.03
C HIS A 183 -15.22 19.17 7.86
N PRO A 184 -14.31 18.17 7.92
CA PRO A 184 -14.60 16.98 7.14
C PRO A 184 -15.97 16.54 7.67
N GLN A 185 -17.04 16.81 6.93
CA GLN A 185 -18.24 16.03 7.13
C GLN A 185 -17.73 14.58 7.09
N ARG A 186 -18.34 13.70 7.87
CA ARG A 186 -18.21 12.27 7.62
C ARG A 186 -18.87 11.96 6.26
N ASP A 187 -18.39 12.60 5.20
CA ASP A 187 -18.55 12.20 3.83
C ASP A 187 -17.85 10.85 3.81
N SER A 188 -18.67 9.81 3.79
CA SER A 188 -18.40 8.43 4.18
C SER A 188 -17.44 7.70 3.25
N LEU A 189 -16.47 8.40 2.65
CA LEU A 189 -15.66 7.92 1.54
C LEU A 189 -14.14 7.99 1.78
N GLY A 190 -13.70 8.27 3.00
CA GLY A 190 -12.29 8.10 3.38
C GLY A 190 -12.12 7.36 4.70
N ILE A 191 -10.88 6.95 4.93
CA ILE A 191 -10.48 6.03 5.99
C ILE A 191 -9.42 6.70 6.84
N GLU A 192 -9.65 6.80 8.14
CA GLU A 192 -8.63 7.18 9.10
C GLU A 192 -7.62 6.04 9.28
N MET A 193 -6.35 6.34 9.02
CA MET A 193 -5.22 5.42 9.09
C MET A 193 -4.26 5.87 10.19
N SER A 194 -3.78 4.94 11.01
CA SER A 194 -2.75 5.19 12.04
C SER A 194 -1.35 4.76 11.59
N THR A 195 -1.25 3.86 10.61
CA THR A 195 0.02 3.30 10.14
C THR A 195 0.36 3.76 8.73
N LEU A 196 1.60 4.18 8.53
CA LEU A 196 2.19 4.52 7.24
C LEU A 196 3.62 3.99 7.22
N ASP A 197 3.93 3.14 6.24
CA ASP A 197 5.30 2.69 6.05
C ASP A 197 6.03 3.67 5.12
N VAL A 198 7.20 4.15 5.57
CA VAL A 198 8.06 5.02 4.77
C VAL A 198 9.43 4.36 4.71
N ARG A 199 9.79 3.89 3.53
CA ARG A 199 10.98 3.07 3.30
C ARG A 199 11.89 3.74 2.29
N TRP A 200 13.18 3.51 2.40
CA TRP A 200 14.10 3.76 1.29
C TRP A 200 14.22 2.52 0.42
N ALA A 201 14.39 2.70 -0.88
CA ALA A 201 14.59 1.59 -1.81
C ALA A 201 15.79 0.71 -1.44
N TRP A 202 16.87 1.28 -0.87
CA TRP A 202 18.05 0.52 -0.43
C TRP A 202 17.77 -0.42 0.76
N GLU A 203 16.73 -0.15 1.54
CA GLU A 203 16.32 -0.97 2.69
C GLU A 203 15.53 -2.22 2.28
N ILE A 204 15.13 -2.33 1.01
CA ILE A 204 14.23 -3.36 0.51
C ILE A 204 15.04 -4.49 -0.12
N GLY A 205 15.03 -5.66 0.52
CA GLY A 205 15.77 -6.85 0.07
C GLY A 205 14.94 -7.83 -0.76
N LEU A 206 15.58 -8.95 -1.15
CA LEU A 206 14.99 -9.99 -2.00
C LEU A 206 13.68 -10.59 -1.42
N ASN A 207 13.66 -10.84 -0.12
CA ASN A 207 12.54 -11.49 0.57
C ASN A 207 11.65 -10.49 1.34
N ASP A 208 11.82 -9.19 1.08
CA ASP A 208 10.98 -8.14 1.66
C ASP A 208 9.63 -8.10 0.91
N VAL A 209 8.52 -7.90 1.65
CA VAL A 209 7.17 -7.79 1.06
C VAL A 209 7.03 -6.61 0.10
N ASP A 210 7.86 -5.58 0.28
CA ASP A 210 7.91 -4.38 -0.57
C ASP A 210 8.89 -4.51 -1.74
N CYS A 211 9.49 -5.68 -1.99
CA CYS A 211 10.43 -5.88 -3.11
C CYS A 211 9.81 -5.58 -4.48
N ILE A 212 8.49 -5.79 -4.62
CA ILE A 212 7.70 -5.42 -5.81
C ILE A 212 7.66 -3.90 -6.05
N GLY A 213 7.94 -3.12 -5.00
CA GLY A 213 8.07 -1.67 -5.03
C GLY A 213 9.43 -1.19 -5.53
N VAL A 214 10.33 -2.06 -5.98
CA VAL A 214 11.63 -1.70 -6.59
C VAL A 214 11.76 -2.37 -7.97
N ASN A 215 11.58 -1.59 -9.03
CA ASN A 215 11.67 -2.06 -10.41
C ASN A 215 13.08 -1.83 -10.98
N LEU A 216 14.02 -2.74 -10.71
CA LEU A 216 15.42 -2.62 -11.19
C LEU A 216 15.60 -2.53 -12.73
N LYS A 217 14.55 -2.68 -13.56
CA LYS A 217 14.64 -2.42 -15.00
C LYS A 217 14.53 -0.92 -15.34
N GLU A 218 13.86 -0.16 -14.48
CA GLU A 218 13.52 1.24 -14.68
C GLU A 218 14.12 2.15 -13.60
N ASP A 219 14.30 1.62 -12.40
CA ASP A 219 14.82 2.32 -11.23
C ASP A 219 16.36 2.34 -11.22
N ASP A 220 16.91 3.42 -10.68
CA ASP A 220 18.31 3.59 -10.29
C ASP A 220 18.37 3.98 -8.81
N PRO A 221 18.12 3.05 -7.86
CA PRO A 221 17.96 3.41 -6.46
C PRO A 221 19.20 4.05 -5.84
N TYR A 222 18.99 5.01 -4.94
CA TYR A 222 20.06 5.58 -4.14
C TYR A 222 20.63 4.53 -3.18
N ILE A 223 21.96 4.37 -3.19
CA ILE A 223 22.70 3.51 -2.27
C ILE A 223 23.58 4.39 -1.37
N PRO A 224 23.37 4.40 -0.04
CA PRO A 224 24.23 5.12 0.88
C PRO A 224 25.62 4.48 1.00
N ASN A 225 26.66 5.30 1.16
CA ASN A 225 28.04 4.84 1.31
C ASN A 225 28.42 4.53 2.78
N ASP A 226 27.64 5.02 3.73
CA ASP A 226 27.88 4.99 5.17
C ASP A 226 27.07 3.92 5.91
N VAL A 227 26.39 3.04 5.17
CA VAL A 227 25.57 1.95 5.72
C VAL A 227 26.21 0.60 5.40
N ALA A 228 26.45 -0.19 6.45
CA ALA A 228 27.10 -1.50 6.32
C ALA A 228 26.20 -2.56 5.65
N GLU A 229 24.88 -2.51 5.91
CA GLU A 229 23.92 -3.48 5.39
C GLU A 229 22.96 -2.82 4.40
N ILE A 230 23.06 -3.22 3.13
CA ILE A 230 22.20 -2.74 2.04
C ILE A 230 21.40 -3.94 1.51
N PRO A 231 20.20 -4.22 2.06
CA PRO A 231 19.35 -5.33 1.63
C PRO A 231 19.10 -5.36 0.12
N LEU A 232 18.98 -4.19 -0.51
CA LEU A 232 18.80 -4.04 -1.97
C LEU A 232 19.85 -4.77 -2.80
N LEU A 233 21.09 -4.91 -2.31
CA LEU A 233 22.13 -5.64 -3.05
C LEU A 233 21.76 -7.11 -3.26
N GLN A 234 21.01 -7.72 -2.35
CA GLN A 234 20.50 -9.09 -2.53
C GLN A 234 19.52 -9.16 -3.71
N LEU A 235 18.66 -8.15 -3.85
CA LEU A 235 17.71 -8.06 -4.96
C LEU A 235 18.43 -7.83 -6.29
N ILE A 236 19.42 -6.94 -6.33
CA ILE A 236 20.25 -6.66 -7.51
C ILE A 236 21.00 -7.91 -7.98
N ASN A 237 21.65 -8.62 -7.05
CA ASN A 237 22.43 -9.83 -7.36
C ASN A 237 21.57 -11.07 -7.66
N SER A 238 20.25 -10.99 -7.45
CA SER A 238 19.34 -12.10 -7.69
C SER A 238 18.77 -12.16 -9.11
N LYS A 239 18.95 -11.11 -9.92
CA LYS A 239 18.50 -11.06 -11.32
C LYS A 239 19.61 -11.45 -12.28
#